data_AF-A0A564USS8-F1
#
_entry.id   AF-A0A564USS8-F1
#
_cell.length_a   1.000
_cell.length_b   1.000
_cell.length_c   1.000
_cell.angle_alpha   90.00
_cell.angle_beta   90.00
_cell.angle_gamma   90.00
#
_symmetry.space_group_name_H-M   'P 1'
#
loop_
_entity.id
_entity.type
_entity.pdbx_description
1 polymer ?
#
loop_
_entity_poly.entity_id
_entity_poly.type
_entity_poly.pdbx_seq_one_letter_code
_entity_poly.pdbx_strand_id
1 'polypeptide(L)' 'MEYLSISQTAKKWGLSKRRVLVLCSENRIPGVMRVGSYWAIPADEMMGS' A
#
# COMPACT_ATOMS: atom_id res chain seq x y z
N MET A 1 14.64 -3.70 -1.41
CA MET A 1 13.16 -3.60 -1.44
C MET A 1 12.76 -2.46 -0.54
N GLU A 2 12.34 -1.33 -1.12
CA GLU A 2 11.79 -0.22 -0.35
C GLU A 2 10.30 -0.46 -0.11
N TYR A 3 9.87 -0.34 1.15
CA TYR A 3 8.47 -0.40 1.53
C TYR A 3 8.01 1.00 1.95
N LEU A 4 6.85 1.38 1.45
CA LEU A 4 6.17 2.62 1.82
C LEU A 4 5.16 2.33 2.92
N SER A 5 5.08 3.26 3.87
CA SER A 5 3.94 3.31 4.78
C SER A 5 2.66 3.70 4.03
N ILE A 6 1.51 3.47 4.67
CA ILE A 6 0.20 3.92 4.15
C ILE A 6 0.19 5.42 3.85
N SER A 7 0.82 6.23 4.71
CA SER A 7 0.86 7.69 4.53
C SER A 7 1.68 8.10 3.31
N GLN A 8 2.83 7.47 3.10
CA GLN A 8 3.67 7.71 1.92
C GLN A 8 2.98 7.23 0.65
N THR A 9 2.38 6.05 0.68
CA THR A 9 1.62 5.48 -0.44
C THR A 9 0.43 6.36 -0.81
N ALA A 10 -0.33 6.83 0.19
CA ALA A 10 -1.44 7.76 0.01
C ALA A 10 -0.99 9.05 -0.69
N LYS A 11 0.15 9.63 -0.26
CA LYS A 11 0.72 10.82 -0.91
C LYS A 11 1.20 10.53 -2.33
N LYS A 12 1.85 9.38 -2.56
CA LYS A 12 2.36 8.96 -3.87
C LYS A 12 1.23 8.72 -4.88
N TRP A 13 0.13 8.11 -4.45
CA TRP A 13 -1.01 7.79 -5.31
C TRP A 13 -2.09 8.89 -5.37
N GLY A 14 -1.93 9.97 -4.60
CA GLY A 14 -2.94 11.03 -4.49
C GLY A 14 -4.26 10.52 -3.87
N LEU A 15 -4.20 9.48 -3.04
CA LEU A 15 -5.36 8.85 -2.41
C LEU A 15 -5.43 9.18 -0.92
N SER A 16 -6.62 9.01 -0.34
CA SER A 16 -6.75 9.04 1.12
C SER A 16 -6.13 7.79 1.76
N LYS A 17 -5.60 7.92 2.98
CA LYS A 17 -5.09 6.77 3.75
C LYS A 17 -6.13 5.65 3.90
N ARG A 18 -7.40 6.03 4.04
CA ARG A 18 -8.53 5.10 4.13
C ARG A 18 -8.68 4.27 2.84
N ARG A 19 -8.51 4.89 1.66
CA ARG A 19 -8.56 4.16 0.39
C ARG A 19 -7.40 3.19 0.25
N VAL A 20 -6.19 3.60 0.63
CA VAL A 20 -5.01 2.71 0.63
C VAL A 20 -5.23 1.52 1.57
N LEU A 21 -5.76 1.74 2.77
CA LEU A 21 -6.12 0.67 3.71
C LEU A 21 -7.11 -0.33 3.11
N VAL A 22 -8.15 0.15 2.45
CA VAL A 22 -9.13 -0.71 1.76
C VAL A 22 -8.44 -1.56 0.70
N LEU A 23 -7.60 -0.96 -0.15
CA LEU A 23 -6.83 -1.68 -1.17
C LEU A 23 -5.91 -2.75 -0.58
N CYS A 24 -5.25 -2.45 0.53
CA CYS A 24 -4.43 -3.42 1.26
C CYS A 24 -5.29 -4.57 1.82
N SER A 25 -6.44 -4.25 2.43
CA SER A 25 -7.34 -5.26 3.01
C SER A 25 -8.03 -6.14 1.97
N GLU A 26 -8.29 -5.60 0.77
CA GLU A 26 -8.88 -6.33 -0.35
C GLU A 26 -7.83 -7.13 -1.15
N ASN A 27 -6.55 -7.16 -0.73
CA ASN A 27 -5.44 -7.77 -1.45
C ASN A 27 -5.33 -7.30 -2.92
N ARG A 28 -5.66 -6.02 -3.17
CA ARG A 28 -5.61 -5.42 -4.51
C ARG A 28 -4.23 -4.86 -4.89
N ILE A 29 -3.29 -4.89 -3.96
CA ILE A 29 -1.92 -4.42 -4.15
C ILE A 29 -1.01 -5.66 -4.11
N PRO A 30 -0.35 -6.02 -5.21
CA PRO A 30 0.53 -7.18 -5.23
C PRO A 30 1.73 -6.94 -4.30
N GLY A 31 2.19 -8.01 -3.64
CA GLY A 31 3.32 -7.91 -2.69
C GLY A 31 3.03 -7.14 -1.41
N VAL A 32 1.79 -6.70 -1.17
CA VAL A 32 1.41 -6.07 0.11
C VAL A 32 1.42 -7.10 1.23
N MET A 33 2.06 -6.77 2.34
CA MET A 33 2.16 -7.65 3.51
C MET A 33 1.68 -6.92 4.77
N ARG A 34 0.87 -7.60 5.59
CA ARG A 34 0.51 -7.10 6.92
C ARG A 34 1.52 -7.60 7.96
N VAL A 35 2.25 -6.68 8.58
CA VAL A 35 3.24 -6.98 9.63
C VAL A 35 2.73 -6.39 10.95
N GLY A 36 2.08 -7.23 11.75
CA GLY A 36 1.38 -6.79 12.96
C GLY A 36 0.26 -5.80 12.62
N SER A 37 0.37 -4.58 13.16
CA SER A 37 -0.56 -3.47 12.92
C SER A 37 -0.22 -2.62 11.68
N TYR A 38 0.90 -2.90 11.02
CA TYR A 38 1.41 -2.12 9.90
C TYR A 38 1.23 -2.84 8.57
N TRP A 39 1.15 -2.04 7.51
CA TRP A 39 1.12 -2.52 6.13
C TRP A 39 2.44 -2.15 5.46
N ALA A 40 3.15 -3.16 4.97
CA ALA A 40 4.33 -3.04 4.15
C ALA A 40 3.87 -3.04 2.68
N ILE A 41 3.89 -1.87 2.06
CA ILE A 41 3.47 -1.67 0.67
C ILE A 41 4.72 -1.52 -0.18
N PRO A 42 4.98 -2.35 -1.19
CA PRO A 42 6.15 -2.20 -2.03
C PRO A 42 6.13 -0.85 -2.73
N ALA A 43 7.27 -0.14 -2.74
CA ALA A 43 7.35 1.18 -3.37
C ALA A 43 7.13 1.14 -4.89
N ASP A 44 7.46 0.01 -5.53
CA ASP A 44 7.47 -0.17 -6.98
C ASP A 44 6.19 -0.79 -7.55
N GLU A 45 5.34 -1.35 -6.69
CA GLU A 45 4.10 -2.01 -7.12
C GLU A 45 2.99 -0.99 -7.35
N MET A 46 2.79 -0.62 -8.62
CA MET A 46 1.55 -0.03 -9.08
C MET A 46 0.58 -1.15 -9.48
N MET A 47 -0.70 -0.98 -9.15
CA MET A 47 -1.76 -1.91 -9.54
C MET A 47 -1.77 -2.15 -11.06
N GLY A 48 -1.13 -3.23 -11.51
CA GLY A 48 -1.11 -3.69 -12.90
C GLY A 48 -0.06 -3.03 -13.79
N SER A 49 0.94 -3.83 -14.19
CA SER A 49 1.34 -3.89 -15.60
C SER A 49 0.84 -5.21 -16.19
#